data_AF-A0A4R9PS22-F1
#
_entry.id   AF-A0A4R9PS22-F1
#
_cell.length_a   1.000
_cell.length_b   1.000
_cell.length_c   1.000
_cell.angle_alpha   90.00
_cell.angle_beta   90.00
_cell.angle_gamma   90.00
#
_symmetry.space_group_name_H-M   'P 1'
#
loop_
_entity.id
_entity.type
_entity.pdbx_description
1 polymer ?
#
loop_
_entity_poly.entity_id
_entity_poly.type
_entity_poly.pdbx_seq_one_letter_code
_entity_poly.pdbx_strand_id
1 'polypeptide(L)'
;TDFESMGLSKGNMCISAEMLVTKHIPENAYAEQWDIAGLKAGIAQFLNLDLPVEEWAKEEGIAEDDIRERISQAAEAAAQERADRFGPEVMTYVERSVVLQTLDHLWREHIVNLDH
;
A
#
# COMPACT_ATOMS: atom_id res chain seq x y z
N THR A 1 -10.79 14.13 15.35
CA THR A 1 -11.58 12.91 15.08
C THR A 1 -10.84 12.01 14.11
N ASP A 2 -9.52 11.89 14.22
CA ASP A 2 -8.65 11.38 13.13
C ASP A 2 -8.04 10.00 13.41
N PHE A 3 -8.51 9.33 14.47
CA PHE A 3 -8.08 7.96 14.79
C PHE A 3 -8.84 6.91 13.95
N GLU A 4 -10.09 7.20 13.52
CA GLU A 4 -10.89 6.30 12.67
C GLU A 4 -10.42 6.28 11.21
N SER A 5 -9.96 7.42 10.66
CA SER A 5 -9.39 7.47 9.30
C SER A 5 -8.05 6.74 9.20
N MET A 6 -7.20 6.80 10.24
CA MET A 6 -6.03 5.93 10.34
C MET A 6 -6.41 4.46 10.46
N GLY A 7 -7.51 4.12 11.15
CA GLY A 7 -8.03 2.75 11.23
C GLY A 7 -8.49 2.17 9.90
N LEU A 8 -9.15 2.97 9.06
CA LEU A 8 -9.57 2.58 7.70
C LEU A 8 -8.39 2.39 6.74
N SER A 9 -7.35 3.23 6.84
CA SER A 9 -6.12 3.06 6.05
C SER A 9 -5.29 1.87 6.53
N LYS A 10 -5.14 1.67 7.84
CA LYS A 10 -4.49 0.49 8.43
C LYS A 10 -5.21 -0.80 8.03
N GLY A 11 -6.55 -0.81 8.09
CA GLY A 11 -7.37 -1.93 7.64
C GLY A 11 -7.14 -2.27 6.17
N ASN A 12 -7.19 -1.28 5.27
CA ASN A 12 -7.00 -1.50 3.84
C ASN A 12 -5.57 -1.94 3.46
N MET A 13 -4.55 -1.42 4.14
CA MET A 13 -3.15 -1.77 3.87
C MET A 13 -2.82 -3.19 4.37
N CYS A 14 -3.30 -3.55 5.56
CA CYS A 14 -3.16 -4.91 6.11
C CYS A 14 -3.85 -5.95 5.22
N ILE A 15 -5.09 -5.67 4.79
CA ILE A 15 -5.84 -6.53 3.85
C ILE A 15 -5.08 -6.69 2.52
N SER A 16 -4.41 -5.65 2.03
CA SER A 16 -3.64 -5.71 0.78
C SER A 16 -2.37 -6.55 0.89
N ALA A 17 -1.65 -6.45 2.01
CA ALA A 17 -0.47 -7.28 2.27
C ALA A 17 -0.85 -8.76 2.42
N GLU A 18 -1.93 -9.03 3.15
CA GLU A 18 -2.42 -10.38 3.41
C GLU A 18 -2.92 -11.06 2.13
N MET A 19 -3.66 -10.35 1.28
CA MET A 19 -4.08 -10.84 -0.04
C MET A 19 -2.90 -11.16 -0.96
N LEU A 20 -1.81 -10.39 -0.91
CA LEU A 20 -0.60 -10.68 -1.70
C LEU A 20 0.08 -11.96 -1.21
N VAL A 21 0.21 -12.13 0.11
CA VAL A 21 0.80 -13.32 0.70
C VAL A 21 -0.03 -14.56 0.34
N THR A 22 -1.34 -14.56 0.55
CA THR A 22 -2.22 -15.70 0.22
C THR A 22 -2.23 -16.05 -1.28
N LYS A 23 -2.04 -15.06 -2.16
CA LYS A 23 -1.99 -15.30 -3.61
C LYS A 23 -0.71 -15.99 -4.06
N HIS A 24 0.42 -15.69 -3.43
CA HIS A 24 1.74 -16.19 -3.83
C HIS A 24 2.27 -17.33 -2.94
N ILE A 25 1.69 -17.51 -1.75
CA ILE A 25 1.97 -18.59 -0.81
C ILE A 25 0.64 -19.30 -0.48
N PRO A 26 0.37 -20.47 -1.11
CA PRO A 26 -0.81 -21.26 -0.78
C PRO A 26 -0.73 -21.80 0.65
N GLU A 27 -1.85 -21.84 1.36
CA GLU A 27 -1.93 -22.43 2.72
C GLU A 27 -1.45 -23.89 2.69
N ASN A 28 -0.47 -24.23 3.52
CA ASN A 28 0.23 -25.54 3.57
C ASN A 28 1.18 -25.86 2.40
N ALA A 29 1.59 -24.87 1.60
CA ALA A 29 2.60 -25.09 0.57
C ALA A 29 4.01 -25.19 1.19
N TYR A 30 4.80 -26.15 0.72
CA TYR A 30 6.22 -26.24 1.06
C TYR A 30 6.99 -25.05 0.45
N ALA A 31 8.11 -24.66 1.07
CA ALA A 31 8.92 -23.51 0.64
C ALA A 31 9.33 -23.54 -0.85
N GLU A 32 9.44 -24.74 -1.44
CA GLU A 32 9.75 -24.95 -2.86
C GLU A 32 8.61 -24.55 -3.82
N GLN A 33 7.38 -24.43 -3.31
CA GLN A 33 6.19 -24.09 -4.08
C GLN A 33 5.83 -22.59 -3.98
N TRP A 34 6.59 -21.82 -3.21
CA TRP A 34 6.32 -20.40 -3.01
C TRP A 34 6.75 -19.59 -4.22
N ASP A 35 5.87 -18.71 -4.71
CA ASP A 35 6.19 -17.77 -5.78
C ASP A 35 6.85 -16.50 -5.21
N ILE A 36 8.11 -16.64 -4.78
CA ILE A 36 8.88 -15.55 -4.16
C ILE A 36 9.11 -14.39 -5.12
N ALA A 37 9.31 -14.69 -6.41
CA ALA A 37 9.50 -13.68 -7.45
C ALA A 37 8.21 -12.86 -7.67
N GLY A 38 7.06 -13.52 -7.75
CA GLY A 38 5.76 -12.85 -7.85
C GLY A 38 5.40 -12.07 -6.60
N LEU A 39 5.71 -12.60 -5.41
CA LEU A 39 5.51 -11.90 -4.14
C LEU A 39 6.35 -10.60 -4.09
N LYS A 40 7.64 -10.65 -4.44
CA LYS A 40 8.51 -9.47 -4.51
C LYS A 40 7.98 -8.43 -5.49
N ALA A 41 7.59 -8.85 -6.69
CA ALA A 41 7.02 -7.96 -7.69
C ALA A 41 5.72 -7.32 -7.21
N GLY A 42 4.84 -8.10 -6.55
CA GLY A 42 3.61 -7.61 -5.95
C GLY A 42 3.86 -6.59 -4.84
N ILE A 43 4.80 -6.85 -3.95
CA ILE A 43 5.19 -5.92 -2.89
C ILE A 43 5.73 -4.61 -3.49
N ALA A 44 6.61 -4.69 -4.50
CA ALA A 44 7.13 -3.51 -5.17
C ALA A 44 6.03 -2.72 -5.91
N GLN A 45 5.09 -3.40 -6.56
CA GLN A 45 4.03 -2.76 -7.35
C GLN A 45 2.93 -2.14 -6.48
N PHE A 46 2.48 -2.84 -5.44
CA PHE A 46 1.31 -2.44 -4.65
C PHE A 46 1.68 -1.74 -3.36
N LEU A 47 2.74 -2.17 -2.66
CA LEU A 47 3.18 -1.57 -1.40
C LEU A 47 4.29 -0.52 -1.61
N ASN A 48 4.90 -0.51 -2.81
CA ASN A 48 6.05 0.32 -3.15
C ASN A 48 7.17 0.16 -2.10
N LEU A 49 7.43 -1.11 -1.75
CA LEU A 49 8.47 -1.54 -0.83
C LEU A 49 9.42 -2.50 -1.54
N ASP A 50 10.70 -2.40 -1.24
CA ASP A 50 11.70 -3.34 -1.69
C ASP A 50 12.15 -4.18 -0.49
N LEU A 51 11.53 -5.36 -0.35
CA LEU A 51 11.80 -6.29 0.75
C LEU A 51 12.62 -7.48 0.24
N PRO A 52 13.65 -7.93 0.97
CA PRO A 52 14.49 -9.07 0.59
C PRO A 52 13.78 -10.40 0.88
N VAL A 53 12.58 -10.62 0.33
CA VAL A 53 11.79 -11.85 0.50
C VAL A 53 12.53 -13.10 0.00
N GLU A 54 13.43 -12.96 -0.96
CA GLU A 54 14.31 -14.02 -1.46
C GLU A 54 15.35 -14.48 -0.44
N GLU A 55 15.75 -13.61 0.48
CA GLU A 55 16.66 -13.97 1.57
C GLU A 55 15.90 -14.69 2.67
N TRP A 56 14.70 -14.20 3.01
CA TRP A 56 13.83 -14.83 4.00
C TRP A 56 13.41 -16.24 3.59
N ALA A 57 13.09 -16.45 2.31
CA ALA A 57 12.75 -17.77 1.81
C ALA A 57 13.93 -18.77 1.81
N LYS A 58 15.18 -18.30 1.94
CA LYS A 58 16.39 -19.15 2.04
C LYS A 58 16.77 -19.47 3.49
N GLU A 59 16.17 -18.82 4.49
CA GLU A 59 16.38 -19.15 5.90
C GLU A 59 15.79 -20.55 6.18
N GLU A 60 16.63 -21.48 6.68
CA GLU A 60 16.16 -22.82 7.06
C GLU A 60 15.12 -22.74 8.19
N GLY A 61 13.90 -23.21 7.92
CA GLY A 61 12.82 -23.30 8.91
C GLY A 61 11.86 -22.11 8.97
N ILE A 62 11.91 -21.19 8.00
CA ILE A 62 10.93 -20.10 7.94
C ILE A 62 9.53 -20.65 7.65
N ALA A 63 8.54 -20.23 8.44
CA ALA A 63 7.14 -20.54 8.19
C ALA A 63 6.50 -19.43 7.33
N GLU A 64 5.39 -19.77 6.66
CA GLU A 64 4.54 -18.80 5.97
C GLU A 64 4.13 -17.65 6.92
N ASP A 65 3.80 -17.99 8.18
CA ASP A 65 3.41 -17.03 9.20
C ASP A 65 4.51 -16.00 9.50
N ASP A 66 5.78 -16.42 9.53
CA ASP A 66 6.91 -15.51 9.75
C ASP A 66 7.07 -14.51 8.60
N ILE A 67 6.94 -14.98 7.35
CA ILE A 67 7.01 -14.10 6.17
C ILE A 67 5.83 -13.13 6.15
N ARG A 68 4.63 -13.63 6.44
CA ARG A 68 3.42 -12.82 6.54
C ARG A 68 3.60 -11.71 7.57
N GLU A 69 4.06 -12.05 8.77
CA GLU A 69 4.24 -11.09 9.84
C GLU A 69 5.31 -10.05 9.51
N ARG A 70 6.46 -10.46 8.95
CA ARG A 70 7.53 -9.53 8.51
C ARG A 70 7.04 -8.55 7.45
N ILE A 71 6.29 -9.01 6.44
CA ILE A 71 5.73 -8.14 5.38
C ILE A 71 4.71 -7.17 5.97
N SER A 72 3.80 -7.64 6.81
CA SER A 72 2.79 -6.80 7.45
C SER A 72 3.43 -5.73 8.33
N GLN A 73 4.44 -6.08 9.13
CA GLN A 73 5.19 -5.11 9.95
C GLN A 73 5.91 -4.06 9.10
N ALA A 74 6.54 -4.47 7.99
CA ALA A 74 7.21 -3.54 7.08
C ALA A 74 6.22 -2.60 6.36
N ALA A 75 5.06 -3.14 5.95
CA ALA A 75 3.97 -2.35 5.36
C ALA A 75 3.41 -1.33 6.35
N GLU A 76 3.19 -1.74 7.60
CA GLU A 76 2.72 -0.88 8.69
C GLU A 76 3.74 0.23 9.00
N ALA A 77 5.02 -0.10 9.09
CA ALA A 77 6.08 0.87 9.34
C ALA A 77 6.15 1.92 8.22
N ALA A 78 6.06 1.50 6.95
CA ALA A 78 6.02 2.40 5.82
C ALA A 78 4.74 3.24 5.75
N ALA A 79 3.61 2.68 6.19
CA ALA A 79 2.35 3.42 6.35
C ALA A 79 2.52 4.55 7.37
N GLN A 80 3.10 4.21 8.52
CA GLN A 80 3.31 5.14 9.62
C GLN A 80 4.31 6.23 9.24
N GLU A 81 5.42 5.87 8.59
CA GLU A 81 6.39 6.86 8.10
C GLU A 81 5.74 7.82 7.10
N ARG A 82 4.92 7.32 6.17
CA ARG A 82 4.18 8.18 5.24
C ARG A 82 3.20 9.09 6.00
N ALA A 83 2.45 8.55 6.95
CA ALA A 83 1.52 9.33 7.77
C ALA A 83 2.23 10.44 8.55
N ASP A 84 3.36 10.12 9.17
CA ASP A 84 4.16 11.08 9.95
C ASP A 84 4.82 12.13 9.04
N ARG A 85 5.25 11.75 7.84
CA ARG A 85 5.93 12.65 6.89
C ARG A 85 4.98 13.63 6.21
N PHE A 86 3.74 13.24 5.96
CA PHE A 86 2.74 14.15 5.39
C PHE A 86 2.02 14.93 6.49
N GLY A 87 1.73 14.34 7.63
CA GLY A 87 1.00 15.00 8.71
C GLY A 87 -0.40 15.51 8.30
N PRO A 88 -1.23 15.90 9.27
CA PRO A 88 -2.60 16.32 9.01
C PRO A 88 -2.69 17.65 8.22
N GLU A 89 -1.68 18.52 8.34
CA GLU A 89 -1.64 19.80 7.66
C GLU A 89 -1.44 19.68 6.14
N VAL A 90 -0.55 18.79 5.67
CA VAL A 90 -0.33 18.61 4.24
C VAL A 90 -1.55 17.96 3.59
N MET A 91 -2.21 17.02 4.27
CA MET A 91 -3.41 16.39 3.73
C MET A 91 -4.55 17.40 3.58
N THR A 92 -4.74 18.28 4.57
CA THR A 92 -5.71 19.38 4.49
C THR A 92 -5.39 20.33 3.32
N TYR A 93 -4.11 20.62 3.08
CA TYR A 93 -3.67 21.46 1.96
C TYR A 93 -3.87 20.78 0.60
N VAL A 94 -3.57 19.48 0.49
CA VAL A 94 -3.77 18.68 -0.72
C VAL A 94 -5.25 18.59 -1.06
N GLU A 95 -6.12 18.31 -0.09
CA GLU A 95 -7.57 18.28 -0.31
C GLU A 95 -8.10 19.59 -0.88
N ARG A 96 -7.73 20.74 -0.28
CA ARG A 96 -8.11 22.05 -0.82
C ARG A 96 -7.57 22.27 -2.22
N SER A 97 -6.32 21.88 -2.46
CA SER A 97 -5.67 22.09 -3.75
C SER A 97 -6.33 21.24 -4.85
N VAL A 98 -6.66 19.98 -4.57
CA VAL A 98 -7.34 19.08 -5.52
C VAL A 98 -8.76 19.57 -5.83
N VAL A 99 -9.51 20.02 -4.83
CA VAL A 99 -10.85 20.60 -5.04
C VAL A 99 -10.76 21.85 -5.93
N LEU A 100 -9.83 22.75 -5.64
CA LEU A 100 -9.65 23.97 -6.44
C LEU A 100 -9.21 23.67 -7.87
N GLN A 101 -8.28 22.74 -8.07
CA GLN A 101 -7.85 22.32 -9.42
C GLN A 101 -8.98 21.70 -10.21
N THR A 102 -9.81 20.86 -9.58
CA THR A 102 -10.97 20.23 -10.22
C THR A 102 -12.01 21.29 -10.61
N LEU A 103 -12.26 22.26 -9.73
CA LEU A 103 -13.18 23.37 -10.00
C LEU A 103 -12.68 24.24 -11.16
N ASP A 104 -11.39 24.60 -11.18
CA ASP A 104 -10.80 25.40 -12.27
C ASP A 104 -10.88 24.65 -13.62
N HIS A 105 -10.65 23.33 -13.59
CA HIS A 105 -10.77 22.49 -14.78
C HIS A 105 -12.19 22.48 -15.34
N LEU A 106 -13.19 22.24 -14.49
CA LEU A 106 -14.61 22.24 -14.88
C LEU A 106 -15.09 23.62 -15.36
N TRP A 107 -14.63 24.69 -14.71
CA TRP A 107 -14.92 26.04 -15.13
C TRP A 107 -14.36 26.32 -16.54
N ARG A 108 -13.10 25.93 -16.81
CA ARG A 108 -12.48 26.10 -18.14
C ARG A 108 -13.23 25.35 -19.22
N GLU A 109 -13.61 24.09 -18.99
CA GLU A 109 -14.45 23.34 -19.92
C GLU A 109 -15.78 24.05 -20.19
N HIS A 110 -16.43 24.58 -19.16
CA HIS A 110 -17.70 25.28 -19.31
C HIS A 110 -17.58 26.56 -20.16
N ILE A 111 -16.51 27.35 -19.98
CA ILE A 111 -16.27 28.54 -20.81
C ILE A 111 -15.96 28.17 -22.26
N VAL A 112 -15.12 27.18 -22.50
CA VAL A 112 -14.79 26.73 -23.87
C VAL A 112 -16.04 26.22 -24.61
N ASN A 113 -16.96 25.57 -23.89
CA ASN A 113 -18.24 25.11 -24.46
C ASN A 113 -19.25 26.25 -24.74
N LEU A 114 -19.11 27.42 -24.12
CA LEU A 114 -19.97 28.58 -24.36
C LEU A 114 -19.46 29.51 -25.48
N ASP A 115 -18.16 29.47 -25.78
CA ASP A 115 -17.52 30.27 -26.83
C ASP A 115 -17.55 29.58 -28.22
N HIS A 116 -18.13 28.38 -28.30
CA HIS A 116 -18.29 27.58 -29.52
C HIS A 116 -19.69 27.70 -30.15
#